data_AF-A0A938PVR6-F1
#
_entry.id   AF-A0A938PVR6-F1
#
_cell.length_a   1.000
_cell.length_b   1.000
_cell.length_c   1.000
_cell.angle_alpha   90.00
_cell.angle_beta   90.00
_cell.angle_gamma   90.00
#
_symmetry.space_group_name_H-M   'P 1'
#
loop_
_entity.id
_entity.type
_entity.pdbx_description
1 polymer ?
#
loop_
_entity_poly.entity_id
_entity_poly.type
_entity_poly.pdbx_seq_one_letter_code
_entity_poly.pdbx_strand_id
1 'polypeptide(L)'
;MKKILPLAVFLLTACSHLPPAIENPPAYDLGYYEALASTKKFNNSPVRWGGLIVEVENETNFSALQVLSYPLNSSGRPGLDDKSQGRFVVKSSGFLDPAVYTKNKPITIAGNLQGLTERKVGNKNLLIPLISANHIQLWEEDYYYPYSPYYGGYGGWGYGFGYGSGFYPYGGFGYGYSPYYWGGYRSYYPAPRYVPSRPPGRRR
;
A
#
# COMPACT_ATOMS: atom_id res chain seq x y z
N MET A 1 -21.52 53.11 -7.66
CA MET A 1 -21.18 52.36 -6.42
C MET A 1 -21.23 50.88 -6.76
N LYS A 2 -20.06 50.22 -6.83
CA LYS A 2 -19.92 48.80 -7.19
C LYS A 2 -20.46 47.92 -6.06
N LYS A 3 -21.54 47.16 -6.30
CA LYS A 3 -21.92 46.05 -5.42
C LYS A 3 -21.14 44.82 -5.88
N ILE A 4 -20.18 44.43 -5.05
CA ILE A 4 -19.31 43.27 -5.24
C ILE A 4 -20.16 42.01 -5.05
N LEU A 5 -20.17 41.19 -6.10
CA LEU A 5 -20.75 39.85 -6.19
C LEU A 5 -20.05 38.92 -5.17
N PRO A 6 -20.76 38.19 -4.27
CA PRO A 6 -20.13 37.10 -3.54
C PRO A 6 -20.11 35.87 -4.46
N LEU A 7 -19.15 35.86 -5.39
CA LEU A 7 -18.72 34.67 -6.13
C LEU A 7 -17.52 34.09 -5.40
N ALA A 8 -17.73 33.22 -4.40
CA ALA A 8 -16.68 32.32 -3.86
C ALA A 8 -17.21 31.42 -2.72
N VAL A 9 -18.24 30.61 -2.97
CA VAL A 9 -18.54 29.43 -2.12
C VAL A 9 -18.77 28.23 -3.04
N PHE A 10 -17.77 27.93 -3.84
CA PHE A 10 -17.56 26.63 -4.46
C PHE A 10 -16.09 26.34 -4.27
N LEU A 11 -15.74 25.05 -4.21
CA LEU A 11 -14.40 24.49 -4.00
C LEU A 11 -14.14 24.12 -2.54
N LEU A 12 -14.60 22.92 -2.16
CA LEU A 12 -13.86 21.93 -1.34
C LEU A 12 -14.67 20.62 -1.29
N THR A 13 -14.89 20.00 -2.46
CA THR A 13 -15.32 18.59 -2.54
C THR A 13 -14.21 17.79 -3.20
N ALA A 14 -13.08 17.65 -2.51
CA ALA A 14 -12.05 16.68 -2.85
C ALA A 14 -12.34 15.37 -2.10
N CYS A 15 -13.39 14.65 -2.52
CA CYS A 15 -13.62 13.30 -2.03
C CYS A 15 -12.71 12.35 -2.81
N SER A 16 -11.60 11.91 -2.21
CA SER A 16 -10.92 10.70 -2.66
C SER A 16 -11.89 9.53 -2.43
N HIS A 17 -12.62 9.12 -3.47
CA HIS A 17 -13.63 8.07 -3.36
C HIS A 17 -12.97 6.72 -3.63
N LEU A 18 -12.86 5.87 -2.60
CA LEU A 18 -12.50 4.47 -2.81
C LEU A 18 -13.63 3.78 -3.59
N PRO A 19 -13.33 2.86 -4.50
CA PRO A 19 -14.36 2.12 -5.22
C PRO A 19 -15.27 1.36 -4.23
N PRO A 20 -16.60 1.39 -4.40
CA PRO A 20 -17.53 0.79 -3.43
C PRO A 20 -17.28 -0.69 -3.14
N ALA A 21 -16.70 -1.43 -4.09
CA ALA A 21 -16.34 -2.84 -3.96
C ALA A 21 -15.18 -3.09 -2.98
N ILE A 22 -14.40 -2.07 -2.66
CA ILE A 22 -13.25 -2.13 -1.73
C ILE A 22 -13.67 -1.56 -0.36
N GLU A 23 -14.38 -0.43 -0.39
CA GLU A 23 -14.89 0.25 0.81
C GLU A 23 -15.89 -0.61 1.56
N ASN A 24 -16.84 -1.22 0.85
CA ASN A 24 -17.85 -2.07 1.46
C ASN A 24 -17.46 -3.53 1.30
N PRO A 25 -17.20 -4.27 2.39
CA PRO A 25 -17.04 -5.71 2.28
C PRO A 25 -18.31 -6.34 1.72
N PRO A 26 -18.21 -7.45 0.97
CA PRO A 26 -19.39 -8.21 0.57
C PRO A 26 -20.20 -8.60 1.82
N ALA A 27 -21.52 -8.78 1.66
CA ALA A 27 -22.43 -9.16 2.75
C ALA A 27 -21.97 -10.42 3.52
N TYR A 28 -21.11 -11.23 2.87
CA TYR A 28 -20.34 -12.28 3.49
C TYR A 28 -18.88 -12.16 3.04
N ASP A 29 -18.01 -11.77 3.97
CA ASP A 29 -16.55 -11.64 3.75
C ASP A 29 -15.89 -13.01 3.93
N LEU A 30 -15.90 -13.82 2.85
CA LEU A 30 -15.33 -15.16 2.86
C LEU A 30 -13.82 -15.08 3.14
N GLY A 31 -13.40 -15.60 4.29
CA GLY A 31 -12.00 -15.59 4.70
C GLY A 31 -11.12 -16.55 3.91
N TYR A 32 -9.81 -16.27 3.84
CA TYR A 32 -8.83 -17.08 3.12
C TYR A 32 -8.83 -18.56 3.53
N TYR A 33 -8.75 -18.85 4.83
CA TYR A 33 -8.71 -20.23 5.33
C TYR A 33 -10.03 -20.98 5.14
N GLU A 34 -11.15 -20.26 5.22
CA GLU A 34 -12.49 -20.83 4.99
C GLU A 34 -12.68 -21.24 3.53
N ALA A 35 -12.23 -20.40 2.59
CA ALA A 35 -12.21 -20.72 1.17
C ALA A 35 -11.35 -21.95 0.84
N LEU A 36 -10.21 -22.12 1.52
CA LEU A 36 -9.36 -23.30 1.34
C LEU A 36 -9.99 -24.58 1.91
N ALA A 37 -10.69 -24.49 3.03
CA ALA A 37 -11.30 -25.66 3.67
C ALA A 37 -12.44 -26.28 2.82
N SER A 38 -13.10 -25.48 1.97
CA SER A 38 -14.25 -25.96 1.18
C SER A 38 -14.39 -25.24 -0.16
N THR A 39 -13.33 -25.23 -0.97
CA THR A 39 -13.31 -24.44 -2.22
C THR A 39 -14.44 -24.80 -3.20
N LYS A 40 -14.86 -26.08 -3.26
CA LYS A 40 -16.00 -26.50 -4.11
C LYS A 40 -17.32 -25.86 -3.68
N LYS A 41 -17.53 -25.64 -2.37
CA LYS A 41 -18.73 -25.03 -1.82
C LYS A 41 -18.79 -23.54 -2.15
N PHE A 42 -17.64 -22.88 -2.15
CA PHE A 42 -17.52 -21.44 -2.34
C PHE A 42 -17.15 -21.06 -3.78
N ASN A 43 -17.35 -21.97 -4.74
CA ASN A 43 -17.07 -21.66 -6.13
C ASN A 43 -17.94 -20.50 -6.61
N ASN A 44 -17.33 -19.58 -7.33
CA ASN A 44 -17.89 -18.32 -7.79
C ASN A 44 -18.38 -17.37 -6.67
N SER A 45 -18.07 -17.62 -5.40
CA SER A 45 -18.43 -16.71 -4.30
C SER A 45 -17.63 -15.40 -4.39
N PRO A 46 -18.25 -14.26 -4.06
CA PRO A 46 -17.54 -12.98 -3.99
C PRO A 46 -16.53 -13.01 -2.84
N VAL A 47 -15.36 -12.43 -3.08
CA VAL A 47 -14.26 -12.31 -2.12
C VAL A 47 -13.65 -10.92 -2.17
N ARG A 48 -13.13 -10.47 -1.04
CA ARG A 48 -12.35 -9.24 -0.94
C ARG A 48 -11.06 -9.51 -0.17
N TRP A 49 -9.99 -9.84 -0.89
CA TRP A 49 -8.70 -10.24 -0.30
C TRP A 49 -7.61 -9.26 -0.67
N GLY A 50 -6.56 -9.18 0.13
CA GLY A 50 -5.42 -8.33 -0.20
C GLY A 50 -4.11 -8.92 0.26
N GLY A 51 -3.05 -8.23 -0.11
CA GLY A 51 -1.70 -8.67 0.17
C GLY A 51 -0.65 -7.94 -0.63
N LEU A 52 0.52 -8.55 -0.73
CA LEU A 52 1.65 -8.02 -1.50
C LEU A 52 1.79 -8.76 -2.82
N ILE A 53 2.04 -8.01 -3.90
CA ILE A 53 2.37 -8.59 -5.21
C ILE A 53 3.69 -9.36 -5.10
N VAL A 54 3.67 -10.63 -5.49
CA VAL A 54 4.87 -11.47 -5.60
C VAL A 54 5.42 -11.41 -7.02
N GLU A 55 4.52 -11.53 -8.00
CA GLU A 55 4.85 -11.69 -9.42
C GLU A 55 3.67 -11.22 -10.28
N VAL A 56 3.99 -10.74 -11.49
CA VAL A 56 3.05 -10.34 -12.54
C VAL A 56 3.40 -11.11 -13.80
N GLU A 57 2.42 -11.78 -14.38
CA GLU A 57 2.53 -12.50 -15.64
C GLU A 57 1.46 -11.96 -16.60
N ASN A 58 1.86 -11.58 -17.81
CA ASN A 58 0.92 -11.15 -18.84
C ASN A 58 0.85 -12.24 -19.92
N GLU A 59 -0.33 -12.81 -20.08
CA GLU A 59 -0.66 -13.81 -21.08
C GLU A 59 -1.37 -13.14 -22.26
N THR A 60 -1.53 -13.85 -23.38
CA THR A 60 -2.17 -13.31 -24.58
C THR A 60 -3.58 -12.74 -24.33
N ASN A 61 -4.34 -13.33 -23.40
CA ASN A 61 -5.75 -13.03 -23.18
C ASN A 61 -6.08 -12.51 -21.78
N PHE A 62 -5.12 -12.53 -20.85
CA PHE A 62 -5.35 -12.11 -19.46
C PHE A 62 -4.03 -11.75 -18.79
N SER A 63 -4.11 -11.03 -17.68
CA SER A 63 -2.97 -10.81 -16.78
C SER A 63 -3.18 -11.58 -15.49
N ALA A 64 -2.12 -12.11 -14.91
CA ALA A 64 -2.13 -12.81 -13.65
C ALA A 64 -1.21 -12.15 -12.63
N LEU A 65 -1.71 -11.97 -11.42
CA LEU A 65 -0.91 -11.59 -10.26
C LEU A 65 -0.81 -12.78 -9.31
N GLN A 66 0.40 -13.10 -8.87
CA GLN A 66 0.56 -13.90 -7.66
C GLN A 66 0.66 -12.97 -6.45
N VAL A 67 -0.13 -13.23 -5.42
CA VAL A 67 -0.25 -12.37 -4.24
C VAL A 67 0.04 -13.17 -2.98
N LEU A 68 0.85 -12.59 -2.08
CA LEU A 68 1.02 -13.08 -0.71
C LEU A 68 -0.08 -12.49 0.15
N SER A 69 -0.99 -13.33 0.65
CA SER A 69 -2.21 -12.91 1.35
C SER A 69 -1.92 -12.37 2.74
N TYR A 70 -2.53 -11.24 3.07
CA TYR A 70 -2.57 -10.65 4.41
C TYR A 70 -4.02 -10.29 4.79
N PRO A 71 -4.36 -10.33 6.09
CA PRO A 71 -5.61 -9.76 6.56
C PRO A 71 -5.75 -8.30 6.12
N LEU A 72 -6.98 -7.88 5.80
CA LEU A 72 -7.29 -6.49 5.53
C LEU A 72 -7.57 -5.76 6.84
N ASN A 73 -7.11 -4.51 6.95
CA ASN A 73 -7.51 -3.61 8.03
C ASN A 73 -8.89 -2.99 7.75
N SER A 74 -9.34 -2.09 8.64
CA SER A 74 -10.63 -1.42 8.51
C SER A 74 -10.77 -0.53 7.27
N SER A 75 -9.67 -0.06 6.67
CA SER A 75 -9.70 0.68 5.40
C SER A 75 -9.64 -0.22 4.17
N GLY A 76 -9.61 -1.54 4.36
CA GLY A 76 -9.45 -2.50 3.28
C GLY A 76 -8.02 -2.60 2.75
N ARG A 77 -7.02 -1.98 3.40
CA ARG A 77 -5.60 -2.10 3.05
C ARG A 77 -5.00 -3.34 3.73
N PRO A 78 -4.07 -4.07 3.09
CA PRO A 78 -3.40 -5.20 3.72
C PRO A 78 -2.63 -4.78 4.99
N GLY A 79 -2.88 -5.45 6.11
CA GLY A 79 -2.16 -5.30 7.37
C GLY A 79 -0.83 -6.06 7.33
N LEU A 80 0.25 -5.39 6.96
CA LEU A 80 1.56 -6.04 6.76
C LEU A 80 2.27 -6.42 8.07
N ASP A 81 1.80 -5.91 9.20
CA ASP A 81 2.25 -6.30 10.54
C ASP A 81 1.70 -7.66 10.98
N ASP A 82 0.63 -8.14 10.32
CA ASP A 82 0.04 -9.44 10.58
C ASP A 82 0.81 -10.58 9.89
N LYS A 83 0.57 -11.81 10.35
CA LYS A 83 1.13 -13.00 9.70
C LYS A 83 0.43 -13.23 8.35
N SER A 84 1.23 -13.45 7.30
CA SER A 84 0.70 -13.84 5.99
C SER A 84 -0.10 -15.14 6.07
N GLN A 85 -1.24 -15.20 5.38
CA GLN A 85 -2.17 -16.34 5.41
C GLN A 85 -1.84 -17.42 4.36
N GLY A 86 -1.10 -17.05 3.31
CA GLY A 86 -0.73 -17.93 2.23
C GLY A 86 -0.63 -17.18 0.91
N ARG A 87 -0.96 -17.83 -0.21
CA ARG A 87 -0.83 -17.26 -1.55
C ARG A 87 -2.11 -17.48 -2.33
N PHE A 88 -2.41 -16.58 -3.25
CA PHE A 88 -3.48 -16.76 -4.24
C PHE A 88 -3.06 -16.15 -5.57
N VAL A 89 -3.75 -16.55 -6.63
CA VAL A 89 -3.62 -16.00 -7.97
C VAL A 89 -4.83 -15.15 -8.30
N VAL A 90 -4.60 -14.02 -8.94
CA VAL A 90 -5.63 -13.12 -9.41
C VAL A 90 -5.54 -13.05 -10.92
N LYS A 91 -6.61 -13.35 -11.64
CA LYS A 91 -6.73 -13.13 -13.08
C LYS A 91 -7.50 -11.85 -13.36
N SER A 92 -6.93 -11.00 -14.20
CA SER A 92 -7.54 -9.80 -14.75
C SER A 92 -7.73 -9.98 -16.25
N SER A 93 -8.87 -9.59 -16.80
CA SER A 93 -9.08 -9.54 -18.25
C SER A 93 -8.28 -8.42 -18.93
N GLY A 94 -7.89 -7.39 -18.18
CA GLY A 94 -7.08 -6.28 -18.67
C GLY A 94 -5.58 -6.53 -18.51
N PHE A 95 -4.78 -5.82 -19.31
CA PHE A 95 -3.32 -5.75 -19.16
C PHE A 95 -2.93 -5.11 -17.83
N LEU A 96 -1.99 -5.73 -17.11
CA LEU A 96 -1.39 -5.18 -15.90
C LEU A 96 0.08 -4.87 -16.17
N ASP A 97 0.41 -3.58 -16.24
CA ASP A 97 1.78 -3.13 -16.49
C ASP A 97 2.70 -3.53 -15.32
N PRO A 98 3.74 -4.37 -15.54
CA PRO A 98 4.67 -4.77 -14.50
C PRO A 98 5.45 -3.59 -13.88
N ALA A 99 5.57 -2.45 -14.57
CA ALA A 99 6.18 -1.24 -14.04
C ALA A 99 5.26 -0.50 -13.05
N VAL A 100 3.94 -0.71 -13.13
CA VAL A 100 2.96 -0.16 -12.19
C VAL A 100 2.68 -1.16 -11.07
N TYR A 101 2.40 -2.42 -11.43
CA TYR A 101 2.11 -3.52 -10.51
C TYR A 101 3.39 -4.23 -10.06
N THR A 102 4.33 -3.47 -9.51
CA THR A 102 5.63 -4.01 -9.13
C THR A 102 5.51 -4.94 -7.92
N LYS A 103 6.48 -5.86 -7.81
CA LYS A 103 6.67 -6.70 -6.64
C LYS A 103 6.69 -5.87 -5.35
N ASN A 104 6.14 -6.44 -4.28
CA ASN A 104 5.97 -5.87 -2.95
C ASN A 104 5.01 -4.69 -2.84
N LYS A 105 4.31 -4.28 -3.90
CA LYS A 105 3.23 -3.30 -3.74
C LYS A 105 2.01 -3.91 -3.03
N PRO A 106 1.38 -3.18 -2.09
CA PRO A 106 0.15 -3.62 -1.46
C PRO A 106 -1.02 -3.48 -2.43
N ILE A 107 -1.86 -4.51 -2.49
CA ILE A 107 -3.08 -4.51 -3.28
C ILE A 107 -4.27 -5.10 -2.51
N THR A 108 -5.46 -4.65 -2.90
CA THR A 108 -6.73 -5.26 -2.50
C THR A 108 -7.53 -5.61 -3.73
N ILE A 109 -8.10 -6.81 -3.74
CA ILE A 109 -8.83 -7.39 -4.87
C ILE A 109 -10.26 -7.64 -4.41
N ALA A 110 -11.21 -7.15 -5.19
CA ALA A 110 -12.60 -7.58 -5.12
C ALA A 110 -12.92 -8.39 -6.38
N GLY A 111 -13.46 -9.60 -6.20
CA GLY A 111 -13.71 -10.51 -7.31
C GLY A 111 -14.41 -11.79 -6.89
N ASN A 112 -14.31 -12.82 -7.72
CA ASN A 112 -14.97 -14.11 -7.49
C ASN A 112 -13.95 -15.24 -7.38
N LEU A 113 -14.09 -16.09 -6.37
CA LEU A 113 -13.27 -17.29 -6.20
C LEU A 113 -13.62 -18.32 -7.29
N GLN A 114 -12.65 -18.75 -8.09
CA GLN A 114 -12.80 -19.67 -9.23
C GLN A 114 -12.29 -21.09 -8.94
N GLY A 115 -12.03 -21.41 -7.67
CA GLY A 115 -11.44 -22.69 -7.28
C GLY A 115 -9.97 -22.58 -6.88
N LEU A 116 -9.25 -23.69 -7.10
CA LEU A 116 -7.81 -23.77 -6.89
C LEU A 116 -7.10 -23.89 -8.24
N THR A 117 -5.90 -23.34 -8.32
CA THR A 117 -5.00 -23.47 -9.47
C THR A 117 -3.65 -23.97 -9.00
N GLU A 118 -2.98 -24.76 -9.83
CA GLU A 118 -1.62 -25.20 -9.56
C GLU A 118 -0.64 -24.08 -9.90
N ARG A 119 0.24 -23.74 -8.96
CA ARG A 119 1.33 -22.79 -9.17
C ARG A 119 2.63 -23.32 -8.62
N LYS A 120 3.69 -23.14 -9.41
CA LYS A 120 5.05 -23.43 -9.00
C LYS A 120 5.57 -22.30 -8.12
N VAL A 121 5.99 -22.62 -6.91
CA VAL A 121 6.62 -21.71 -5.96
C VAL A 121 7.98 -22.28 -5.60
N GLY A 122 9.03 -21.63 -6.12
CA GLY A 122 10.38 -22.22 -6.12
C GLY A 122 10.39 -23.55 -6.88
N ASN A 123 10.72 -24.65 -6.19
CA ASN A 123 10.76 -26.00 -6.78
C ASN A 123 9.56 -26.87 -6.40
N LYS A 124 8.50 -26.30 -5.82
CA LYS A 124 7.30 -27.04 -5.40
C LYS A 124 6.07 -26.57 -6.16
N ASN A 125 5.22 -27.50 -6.56
CA ASN A 125 3.89 -27.18 -7.07
C ASN A 125 2.91 -27.13 -5.90
N LEU A 126 2.13 -26.04 -5.83
CA LEU A 126 1.14 -25.80 -4.80
C LEU A 126 -0.22 -25.56 -5.44
N LEU A 127 -1.28 -26.11 -4.83
CA LEU A 127 -2.65 -25.72 -5.13
C LEU A 127 -3.00 -24.50 -4.29
N ILE A 128 -3.29 -23.38 -4.96
CA ILE A 128 -3.62 -22.11 -4.30
C ILE A 128 -4.91 -21.52 -4.90
N PRO A 129 -5.66 -20.69 -4.16
CA PRO A 129 -6.89 -20.11 -4.64
C PRO A 129 -6.69 -19.28 -5.91
N LEU A 130 -7.66 -19.34 -6.81
CA LEU A 130 -7.74 -18.52 -8.01
C LEU A 130 -8.91 -17.54 -7.88
N ILE A 131 -8.67 -16.26 -8.09
CA ILE A 131 -9.68 -15.21 -8.09
C ILE A 131 -9.77 -14.63 -9.50
N SER A 132 -10.99 -14.49 -10.02
CA SER A 132 -11.26 -13.62 -11.15
C SER A 132 -11.50 -12.21 -10.60
N ALA A 133 -10.65 -11.25 -10.96
CA ALA A 133 -10.76 -9.89 -10.47
C ALA A 133 -11.86 -9.13 -11.20
N ASN A 134 -12.68 -8.42 -10.42
CA ASN A 134 -13.59 -7.41 -10.91
C ASN A 134 -13.00 -6.01 -10.67
N HIS A 135 -12.27 -5.86 -9.55
CA HIS A 135 -11.59 -4.64 -9.19
C HIS A 135 -10.25 -4.95 -8.49
N ILE A 136 -9.21 -4.16 -8.81
CA ILE A 136 -7.90 -4.23 -8.17
C ILE A 136 -7.53 -2.83 -7.69
N GLN A 137 -7.46 -2.65 -6.37
CA GLN A 137 -6.95 -1.45 -5.74
C GLN A 137 -5.44 -1.59 -5.53
N LEU A 138 -4.66 -0.72 -6.14
CA LEU A 138 -3.25 -0.53 -5.84
C LEU A 138 -3.11 0.53 -4.76
N TRP A 139 -2.35 0.23 -3.71
CA TRP A 139 -2.07 1.19 -2.64
C TRP A 139 -0.73 1.85 -2.90
N GLU A 140 -0.71 3.18 -2.83
CA GLU A 140 0.56 3.92 -2.84
C GLU A 140 1.38 3.59 -1.60
N GLU A 141 2.70 3.64 -1.75
CA GLU A 141 3.60 3.63 -0.60
C GLU A 141 3.47 4.99 0.09
N ASP A 142 3.29 4.97 1.40
CA ASP A 142 3.35 6.19 2.19
C ASP A 142 4.81 6.63 2.18
N TYR A 143 5.17 7.52 1.25
CA TYR A 143 6.45 8.22 1.29
C TYR A 143 6.46 9.09 2.54
N TYR A 144 6.90 8.50 3.65
CA TYR A 144 7.31 9.26 4.81
C TYR A 144 8.53 10.06 4.38
N TYR A 145 8.34 11.32 3.99
CA TYR A 145 9.43 12.28 4.02
C TYR A 145 9.78 12.44 5.50
N PRO A 146 10.93 11.93 5.99
CA PRO A 146 11.39 12.36 7.28
C PRO A 146 11.58 13.87 7.14
N TYR A 147 10.75 14.64 7.83
CA TYR A 147 10.98 16.06 8.01
C TYR A 147 12.38 16.18 8.60
N SER A 148 13.37 16.53 7.76
CA SER A 148 14.75 16.67 8.20
C SER A 148 14.78 17.88 9.13
N PRO A 149 15.04 17.71 10.44
CA PRO A 149 15.09 18.84 11.35
C PRO A 149 16.36 19.68 11.16
N TYR A 150 17.21 19.34 10.19
CA TYR A 150 18.55 19.92 9.97
C TYR A 150 18.55 21.25 9.20
N TYR A 151 17.52 22.07 9.38
CA TYR A 151 17.60 23.52 9.15
C TYR A 151 16.99 24.27 10.34
N GLY A 152 17.34 23.84 11.55
CA GLY A 152 17.14 24.60 12.79
C GLY A 152 18.47 25.13 13.30
N GLY A 153 18.89 26.30 12.82
CA GLY A 153 20.13 26.93 13.29
C GLY A 153 20.22 28.40 12.90
N TYR A 154 19.99 29.27 13.89
CA TYR A 154 20.29 30.71 13.99
C TYR A 154 19.16 31.73 13.72
N GLY A 155 18.65 32.28 14.83
CA GLY A 155 18.13 33.66 14.98
C GLY A 155 16.64 33.84 14.61
N GLY A 156 15.69 34.20 15.47
CA GLY A 156 15.77 35.11 16.60
C GLY A 156 15.22 36.49 16.21
N TRP A 157 13.92 36.70 16.46
CA TRP A 157 13.18 37.99 16.50
C TRP A 157 12.96 38.79 15.20
N GLY A 158 11.70 39.15 14.91
CA GLY A 158 11.39 40.18 13.92
C GLY A 158 9.94 40.19 13.44
N TYR A 159 9.12 41.01 14.08
CA TYR A 159 7.83 41.51 13.58
C TYR A 159 8.03 42.21 12.22
N GLY A 160 7.17 41.99 11.23
CA GLY A 160 7.22 42.82 10.01
C GLY A 160 6.43 42.30 8.81
N PHE A 161 5.35 43.00 8.49
CA PHE A 161 4.68 43.02 7.19
C PHE A 161 5.67 43.37 6.07
N GLY A 162 5.44 42.90 4.82
CA GLY A 162 6.11 43.51 3.67
C GLY A 162 6.14 42.69 2.39
N TYR A 163 5.28 43.07 1.44
CA TYR A 163 5.39 42.83 0.00
C TYR A 163 6.76 43.28 -0.54
N GLY A 164 7.31 42.62 -1.57
CA GLY A 164 8.38 43.23 -2.35
C GLY A 164 9.33 42.30 -3.07
N SER A 165 9.26 42.35 -4.39
CA SER A 165 10.24 41.95 -5.40
C SER A 165 11.66 42.49 -5.20
N GLY A 166 12.64 41.77 -5.77
CA GLY A 166 13.99 42.27 -6.09
C GLY A 166 14.99 42.10 -4.94
N PHE A 167 16.30 42.00 -5.14
CA PHE A 167 17.19 42.04 -6.28
C PHE A 167 18.57 41.71 -5.67
N TYR A 168 19.38 40.86 -6.29
CA TYR A 168 20.72 40.53 -5.79
C TYR A 168 21.63 41.77 -5.81
N PRO A 169 22.58 41.89 -4.87
CA PRO A 169 23.96 42.08 -5.34
C PRO A 169 25.02 41.36 -4.49
N TYR A 170 25.91 40.69 -5.24
CA TYR A 170 27.35 40.50 -5.01
C TYR A 170 27.90 39.75 -3.77
N GLY A 171 28.51 38.59 -4.07
CA GLY A 171 29.93 38.38 -3.74
C GLY A 171 30.22 37.28 -2.71
N GLY A 172 30.75 36.13 -3.17
CA GLY A 172 31.38 35.16 -2.28
C GLY A 172 31.61 33.80 -2.92
N PHE A 173 32.72 33.67 -3.64
CA PHE A 173 33.23 32.42 -4.20
C PHE A 173 33.47 31.37 -3.10
N GLY A 174 33.05 30.13 -3.36
CA GLY A 174 33.34 28.97 -2.52
C GLY A 174 33.22 27.69 -3.32
N TYR A 175 34.25 27.39 -4.10
CA TYR A 175 34.45 26.07 -4.72
C TYR A 175 34.59 25.03 -3.60
N GLY A 176 33.56 24.22 -3.40
CA GLY A 176 33.56 23.10 -2.47
C GLY A 176 33.25 21.82 -3.23
N TYR A 177 34.31 21.07 -3.52
CA TYR A 177 34.34 19.75 -4.13
C TYR A 177 33.17 18.85 -3.71
N SER A 178 32.53 18.22 -4.71
CA SER A 178 31.72 17.02 -4.53
C SER A 178 32.65 15.81 -4.39
N PRO A 179 32.59 15.05 -3.28
CA PRO A 179 33.14 13.71 -3.24
C PRO A 179 31.99 12.70 -3.29
N TYR A 180 32.03 11.86 -4.33
CA TYR A 180 31.33 10.58 -4.37
C TYR A 180 31.56 9.82 -3.06
N TYR A 181 30.49 9.60 -2.28
CA TYR A 181 30.49 8.62 -1.19
C TYR A 181 29.47 7.53 -1.48
N TRP A 182 30.00 6.45 -2.04
CA TRP A 182 29.53 5.09 -1.85
C TRP A 182 29.55 4.75 -0.35
N GLY A 183 28.43 4.36 0.24
CA GLY A 183 28.37 3.95 1.65
C GLY A 183 26.99 3.43 2.02
N GLY A 184 26.91 2.14 2.35
CA GLY A 184 25.69 1.36 2.43
C GLY A 184 24.68 1.82 3.50
N TYR A 185 23.41 1.86 3.10
CA TYR A 185 22.30 1.97 4.03
C TYR A 185 22.09 0.63 4.74
N ARG A 186 22.63 0.53 5.97
CA ARG A 186 22.14 -0.43 6.96
C ARG A 186 20.69 -0.09 7.27
N SER A 187 19.78 -0.98 6.86
CA SER A 187 18.38 -0.92 7.26
C SER A 187 18.29 -1.11 8.77
N TYR A 188 18.02 -0.04 9.51
CA TYR A 188 17.82 -0.09 10.95
C TYR A 188 16.34 -0.41 11.21
N TYR A 189 15.98 -1.69 11.13
CA TYR A 189 14.73 -2.15 11.74
C TYR A 189 14.89 -2.09 13.26
N PRO A 190 14.05 -1.36 14.01
CA PRO A 190 14.05 -1.49 15.46
C PRO A 190 13.63 -2.92 15.82
N ALA A 191 14.46 -3.60 16.62
CA ALA A 191 14.15 -4.93 17.11
C ALA A 191 12.81 -4.92 17.89
N PRO A 192 11.97 -5.98 17.77
CA PRO A 192 10.76 -6.09 18.56
C PRO A 192 11.10 -6.06 20.06
N ARG A 193 10.46 -5.17 20.81
CA ARG A 193 10.56 -5.16 22.28
C ARG A 193 9.98 -6.47 22.80
N TYR A 194 10.83 -7.32 23.37
CA TYR A 194 10.43 -8.53 24.07
C TYR A 194 9.58 -8.13 25.30
N VAL A 195 8.28 -8.45 25.27
CA VAL A 195 7.40 -8.33 26.44
C VAL A 195 7.39 -9.69 27.13
N PRO A 196 7.96 -9.85 28.34
CA PRO A 196 7.93 -11.13 29.03
C PRO A 196 6.50 -11.50 29.40
N SER A 197 6.02 -12.64 28.91
CA SER A 197 4.78 -13.25 29.37
C SER A 197 4.93 -13.69 30.82
N ARG A 198 4.10 -13.12 31.70
CA ARG A 198 4.02 -13.46 33.13
C ARG A 198 3.62 -14.94 33.29
N PRO A 199 4.36 -15.77 34.06
CA PRO A 199 3.98 -17.16 34.24
C PRO A 199 2.67 -17.28 35.04
N PRO A 200 1.81 -18.27 34.74
CA PRO A 200 0.59 -18.50 35.52
C PRO A 200 0.97 -18.93 36.94
N GLY A 201 0.48 -18.19 37.92
CA GLY A 201 0.69 -18.48 39.34
C GLY A 201 0.14 -19.86 39.70
N ARG A 202 0.96 -20.66 40.38
CA ARG A 202 0.53 -21.89 41.06
C ARG A 202 -0.56 -21.53 42.08
N ARG A 203 -1.79 -21.99 41.83
CA ARG A 203 -2.78 -22.13 42.90
C ARG A 203 -2.37 -23.32 43.75
N ARG A 204 -2.18 -23.09 45.05
CA ARG A 204 -2.25 -24.14 46.08
C ARG A 204 -3.72 -24.48 46.33
#